data_AF-A0A672QUB9-F1
#
_entry.id   AF-A0A672QUB9-F1
#
_cell.length_a   1.000
_cell.length_b   1.000
_cell.length_c   1.000
_cell.angle_alpha   90.00
_cell.angle_beta   90.00
_cell.angle_gamma   90.00
#
_symmetry.space_group_name_H-M   'P 1'
#
loop_
_entity.id
_entity.type
_entity.pdbx_description
1 polymer ?
#
loop_
_entity_poly.entity_id
_entity_poly.type
_entity_poly.pdbx_seq_one_letter_code
_entity_poly.pdbx_strand_id
1 'polypeptide(L)'
;FMEVKISEGPKRIRRDSGLDCDENSSESRCCRYPLTVDFEDFGWDWIIAPKRYKANYCSGECDFMHLQKYPHTHLVNKANPRGTAGPCCTPTKMSPINMLYFNGKEQIIYGKIPSMVVDRCGCS
;
A
#
# COMPACT_ATOMS: atom_id res chain seq x y z
N PHE A 1 17.36 7.75 -49.28
CA PHE A 1 16.10 7.68 -48.51
C PHE A 1 16.44 7.06 -47.17
N MET A 2 16.20 7.75 -46.06
CA MET A 2 16.57 7.27 -44.73
C MET A 2 15.34 6.57 -44.13
N GLU A 3 15.40 5.25 -44.01
CA GLU A 3 14.33 4.47 -43.40
C GLU A 3 14.59 4.36 -41.90
N VAL A 4 13.80 5.08 -41.11
CA VAL A 4 13.88 5.05 -39.63
C VAL A 4 13.02 3.90 -39.14
N LYS A 5 13.65 2.84 -38.61
CA LYS A 5 12.97 1.77 -37.89
C LYS A 5 12.85 2.13 -36.41
N ILE A 6 11.67 2.57 -35.99
CA ILE A 6 11.34 2.80 -34.59
C ILE A 6 11.02 1.44 -33.95
N SER A 7 11.89 0.94 -33.08
CA SER A 7 11.58 -0.19 -32.22
C SER A 7 10.74 0.29 -31.03
N GLU A 8 9.41 0.23 -31.15
CA GLU A 8 8.54 0.36 -29.98
C GLU A 8 8.73 -0.88 -29.09
N GLY A 9 9.64 -0.77 -28.12
CA GLY A 9 9.68 -1.72 -27.00
C GLY A 9 8.32 -1.73 -26.28
N PRO A 10 7.92 -2.82 -25.62
CA PRO A 10 6.62 -2.90 -24.97
C PRO A 10 6.52 -1.76 -23.95
N LYS A 11 5.68 -0.76 -24.25
CA LYS A 11 5.29 0.26 -23.28
C LYS A 11 4.61 -0.49 -22.15
N ARG A 12 5.31 -0.69 -21.03
CA ARG A 12 4.70 -1.18 -19.79
C ARG A 12 3.64 -0.14 -19.41
N ILE A 13 2.40 -0.37 -19.82
CA ILE A 13 1.24 0.31 -19.27
C ILE A 13 1.34 0.06 -17.78
N ARG A 14 1.66 1.10 -17.01
CA ARG A 14 1.57 1.06 -15.55
C ARG A 14 0.12 0.72 -15.29
N ARG A 15 -0.16 -0.54 -14.96
CA ARG A 15 -1.46 -0.93 -14.40
C ARG A 15 -1.53 -0.24 -13.04
N ASP A 16 -1.97 1.01 -13.08
CA ASP A 16 -2.26 1.80 -11.91
C ASP A 16 -3.65 1.40 -11.41
N SER A 17 -3.74 0.15 -10.98
CA SER A 17 -4.99 -0.48 -10.57
C SER A 17 -5.19 -0.37 -9.05
N GLY A 18 -4.77 0.73 -8.44
CA GLY A 18 -5.07 1.04 -7.05
C GLY A 18 -6.20 2.05 -7.04
N LEU A 19 -7.28 1.77 -6.30
CA LEU A 19 -8.30 2.77 -6.03
C LEU A 19 -7.83 3.64 -4.85
N ASP A 20 -7.98 4.96 -4.99
CA ASP A 20 -7.77 5.94 -3.93
C ASP A 20 -9.14 6.58 -3.60
N CYS A 21 -9.53 6.53 -2.33
CA CYS A 21 -10.82 6.97 -1.84
C CYS A 21 -10.62 8.06 -0.78
N ASP A 22 -11.59 8.96 -0.68
CA ASP A 22 -11.72 9.91 0.42
C ASP A 22 -12.59 9.32 1.55
N GLU A 23 -12.57 9.95 2.72
CA GLU A 23 -13.32 9.46 3.90
C GLU A 23 -14.85 9.47 3.69
N ASN A 24 -15.34 10.28 2.76
CA ASN A 24 -16.77 10.37 2.41
C ASN A 24 -17.16 9.46 1.23
N SER A 25 -16.22 8.68 0.67
CA SER A 25 -16.50 7.76 -0.42
C SER A 25 -17.44 6.66 0.05
N SER A 26 -18.50 6.39 -0.73
CA SER A 26 -19.35 5.21 -0.55
C SER A 26 -18.80 3.97 -1.29
N GLU A 27 -17.50 3.95 -1.58
CA GLU A 27 -16.85 2.83 -2.28
C GLU A 27 -16.73 1.62 -1.35
N SER A 28 -17.42 0.54 -1.69
CA SER A 28 -17.34 -0.71 -0.95
C SER A 28 -16.14 -1.55 -1.35
N ARG A 29 -15.54 -1.34 -2.53
CA ARG A 29 -14.40 -2.13 -3.00
C ARG A 29 -13.11 -1.77 -2.28
N CYS A 30 -12.15 -2.69 -2.31
CA CYS A 30 -10.80 -2.47 -1.77
C CYS A 30 -10.15 -1.19 -2.31
N CYS A 31 -9.92 -0.24 -1.41
CA CYS A 31 -9.47 1.10 -1.71
C CYS A 31 -8.44 1.60 -0.68
N ARG A 32 -7.59 2.54 -1.09
CA ARG A 32 -6.67 3.25 -0.21
C ARG A 32 -7.32 4.52 0.31
N TYR A 33 -7.32 4.68 1.62
CA TYR A 33 -7.87 5.85 2.30
C TYR A 33 -6.74 6.67 2.95
N PRO A 34 -6.88 8.01 3.00
CA PRO A 34 -5.91 8.87 3.67
C PRO A 34 -5.90 8.60 5.17
N LEU A 35 -4.70 8.59 5.76
CA LEU A 35 -4.50 8.57 7.21
C LEU A 35 -3.22 9.33 7.50
N THR A 36 -3.32 10.32 8.39
CA THR A 36 -2.16 11.05 8.91
C THR A 36 -1.85 10.53 10.30
N VAL A 37 -0.62 10.08 10.48
CA VAL A 37 -0.09 9.66 11.78
C VAL A 37 0.63 10.88 12.38
N ASP A 38 0.24 11.27 13.60
CA ASP A 38 0.90 12.29 14.39
C ASP A 38 1.61 11.62 15.59
N PHE A 39 2.93 11.64 15.59
CA PHE A 39 3.71 11.05 16.68
C PHE A 39 3.61 11.84 17.98
N GLU A 40 3.26 13.13 17.94
CA GLU A 40 3.05 13.94 19.14
C GLU A 40 1.78 13.50 19.87
N ASP A 41 0.71 13.18 19.12
CA ASP A 41 -0.55 12.68 19.69
C ASP A 41 -0.39 11.31 20.38
N PHE A 42 0.56 10.49 19.91
CA PHE A 42 0.91 9.22 20.56
C PHE A 42 1.86 9.38 21.77
N GLY A 43 2.33 10.59 22.06
CA GLY A 43 3.34 10.86 23.10
C GLY A 43 4.71 10.26 22.76
N TRP A 44 5.04 10.14 21.47
CA TRP A 44 6.31 9.57 21.02
C TRP A 44 7.37 10.67 20.86
N ASP A 45 7.75 11.27 21.99
CA ASP A 45 8.72 12.38 22.06
C ASP A 45 10.13 12.00 21.58
N TRP A 46 10.42 10.69 21.54
CA TRP A 46 11.68 10.15 21.02
C TRP A 46 11.83 10.36 19.50
N ILE A 47 10.76 10.69 18.77
CA ILE A 47 10.82 11.04 17.34
C ILE A 47 11.00 12.55 17.19
N ILE A 48 12.12 12.94 16.60
CA ILE A 48 12.47 14.34 16.32
C ILE A 48 11.79 14.79 15.02
N ALA A 49 11.88 13.98 13.96
CA ALA A 49 11.26 14.26 12.68
C ALA A 49 10.98 12.99 11.84
N PRO A 50 9.93 12.98 10.99
CA PRO A 50 8.85 13.96 10.93
C PRO A 50 7.95 13.85 12.16
N LYS A 51 7.24 14.93 12.53
CA LYS A 51 6.21 14.88 13.60
C LYS A 51 4.91 14.26 13.10
N ARG A 52 4.54 14.57 11.85
CA ARG A 52 3.40 13.99 11.14
C ARG A 52 3.80 13.43 9.79
N TYR A 53 3.16 12.34 9.38
CA TYR A 53 3.28 11.83 8.01
C TYR A 53 1.99 11.15 7.52
N LYS A 54 1.81 11.09 6.20
CA LYS A 54 0.67 10.42 5.57
C LYS A 54 0.97 8.93 5.40
N ALA A 55 0.44 8.10 6.28
CA ALA A 55 0.60 6.66 6.23
C ALA A 55 -0.35 6.02 5.20
N ASN A 56 -1.59 6.51 5.15
CA ASN A 56 -2.72 5.88 4.45
C ASN A 56 -3.02 4.45 4.97
N TYR A 57 -4.17 3.92 4.60
CA TYR A 57 -4.55 2.54 4.95
C TYR A 57 -5.41 1.91 3.86
N CYS A 58 -5.53 0.59 3.89
CA CYS A 58 -6.38 -0.18 2.97
C CYS A 58 -7.66 -0.60 3.68
N SER A 59 -8.80 -0.37 3.03
CA SER A 59 -10.11 -0.80 3.52
C SER A 59 -11.04 -1.09 2.35
N GLY A 60 -12.07 -1.89 2.60
CA GLY A 60 -13.05 -2.30 1.61
C GLY A 60 -13.09 -3.81 1.37
N GLU A 61 -14.11 -4.22 0.66
CA GLU A 61 -14.41 -5.60 0.31
C GLU A 61 -13.67 -6.02 -0.96
N CYS A 62 -13.31 -7.29 -0.99
CA CYS A 62 -12.72 -7.93 -2.16
C CYS A 62 -13.70 -9.00 -2.64
N ASP A 63 -14.40 -8.70 -3.73
CA ASP A 63 -15.22 -9.69 -4.39
C ASP A 63 -14.33 -10.71 -5.11
N PHE A 64 -14.78 -11.96 -5.16
CA PHE A 64 -14.07 -13.10 -5.75
C PHE A 64 -13.76 -12.88 -7.25
N MET A 65 -14.54 -12.01 -7.91
CA MET A 65 -14.41 -11.70 -9.35
C MET A 65 -13.53 -10.49 -9.65
N HIS A 66 -13.16 -9.69 -8.65
CA HIS A 66 -12.50 -8.40 -8.87
C HIS A 66 -11.06 -8.41 -8.35
N LEU A 67 -10.11 -8.38 -9.30
CA LEU A 67 -8.68 -8.12 -9.10
C LEU A 67 -7.89 -9.20 -8.31
N GLN A 68 -7.92 -10.43 -8.78
CA GLN A 68 -6.95 -11.44 -8.34
C GLN A 68 -5.61 -11.21 -9.03
N LYS A 69 -4.69 -10.51 -8.35
CA LYS A 69 -3.32 -10.29 -8.84
C LYS A 69 -2.49 -11.59 -8.87
N TYR A 70 -2.87 -12.58 -8.07
CA TYR A 70 -2.14 -13.84 -7.95
C TYR A 70 -3.04 -15.06 -8.18
N PRO A 71 -2.60 -16.06 -8.97
CA PRO A 71 -3.39 -17.24 -9.29
C PRO A 71 -3.57 -18.21 -8.11
N HIS A 72 -2.73 -18.14 -7.08
CA HIS A 72 -2.83 -19.02 -5.91
C HIS A 72 -4.10 -18.76 -5.09
N THR A 73 -4.55 -17.50 -4.99
CA THR A 73 -5.77 -17.13 -4.26
C THR A 73 -7.01 -17.82 -4.85
N HIS A 74 -7.07 -17.98 -6.18
CA HIS A 74 -8.16 -18.68 -6.86
C HIS A 74 -8.15 -20.20 -6.58
N LEU A 75 -6.96 -20.82 -6.52
CA LEU A 75 -6.82 -22.26 -6.29
C LEU A 75 -7.17 -22.66 -4.85
N VAL A 76 -6.74 -21.88 -3.87
CA VAL A 76 -7.02 -22.11 -2.44
C VAL A 76 -8.54 -22.08 -2.19
N ASN A 77 -9.24 -21.10 -2.77
CA ASN A 77 -10.68 -20.97 -2.62
C ASN A 77 -11.46 -22.11 -3.30
N LYS A 78 -11.03 -22.54 -4.50
CA LYS A 78 -11.66 -23.66 -5.20
C LYS A 78 -11.46 -24.99 -4.46
N ALA A 79 -10.34 -25.14 -3.77
CA ALA A 79 -10.04 -26.33 -2.98
C ALA A 79 -10.81 -26.40 -1.66
N ASN A 80 -11.21 -25.25 -1.08
CA ASN A 80 -11.93 -25.21 0.19
C ASN A 80 -12.94 -24.06 0.30
N PRO A 81 -14.13 -24.16 -0.33
CA PRO A 81 -15.12 -23.08 -0.36
C PRO A 81 -15.79 -22.80 1.00
N ARG A 82 -15.53 -23.62 2.04
CA ARG A 82 -16.12 -23.47 3.39
C ARG A 82 -15.11 -23.15 4.49
N GLY A 83 -13.81 -23.10 4.20
CA GLY A 83 -12.79 -23.14 5.26
C GLY A 83 -11.78 -21.99 5.30
N THR A 84 -11.92 -20.92 4.52
CA THR A 84 -11.07 -19.74 4.69
C THR A 84 -11.77 -18.51 4.13
N ALA A 85 -11.75 -17.41 4.88
CA ALA A 85 -12.26 -16.11 4.46
C ALA A 85 -11.76 -15.76 3.05
N GLY A 86 -12.62 -15.15 2.23
CA GLY A 86 -12.27 -14.71 0.87
C GLY A 86 -11.06 -13.76 0.83
N PRO A 87 -10.66 -13.28 -0.36
CA PRO A 87 -9.53 -12.36 -0.48
C PRO A 87 -9.69 -11.16 0.45
N CYS A 88 -8.60 -10.66 1.02
CA CYS A 88 -8.63 -9.50 1.91
C CYS A 88 -7.97 -8.28 1.27
N CYS A 89 -8.45 -7.09 1.63
CA CYS A 89 -7.89 -5.83 1.13
C CYS A 89 -6.61 -5.49 1.89
N THR A 90 -5.45 -5.58 1.22
CA THR A 90 -4.13 -5.40 1.85
C THR A 90 -3.22 -4.47 1.03
N PRO A 91 -2.19 -3.86 1.66
CA PRO A 91 -1.16 -3.12 0.93
C PRO A 91 -0.39 -4.01 -0.05
N THR A 92 -0.42 -3.67 -1.34
CA THR A 92 0.34 -4.36 -2.39
C THR A 92 1.62 -3.63 -2.77
N LYS A 93 1.75 -2.36 -2.35
CA LYS A 93 2.98 -1.55 -2.48
C LYS A 93 3.08 -0.60 -1.30
N MET A 94 4.27 -0.52 -0.72
CA MET A 94 4.57 0.41 0.37
C MET A 94 5.86 1.16 0.10
N SER A 95 5.93 2.39 0.61
CA SER A 95 7.11 3.24 0.56
C SER A 95 7.73 3.44 1.95
N PRO A 96 9.06 3.59 2.01
CA PRO A 96 9.77 3.94 3.22
C PRO A 96 9.65 5.43 3.55
N ILE A 97 9.92 5.80 4.81
CA ILE A 97 10.14 7.21 5.21
C ILE A 97 11.52 7.37 5.86
N ASN A 98 12.08 8.57 5.77
CA ASN A 98 13.26 8.93 6.54
C ASN A 98 12.80 9.45 7.91
N MET A 99 13.46 9.01 8.98
CA MET A 99 13.17 9.40 10.35
C MET A 99 14.45 9.82 11.07
N LEU A 100 14.30 10.83 11.92
CA LEU A 100 15.27 11.29 12.89
C LEU A 100 14.71 11.05 14.29
N TYR A 101 15.37 10.22 15.09
CA TYR A 101 14.83 9.80 16.38
C TYR A 101 15.93 9.44 17.39
N PHE A 102 15.60 9.45 18.68
CA PHE A 102 16.44 8.94 19.76
C PHE A 102 16.30 7.42 19.87
N ASN A 103 17.42 6.70 19.85
CA ASN A 103 17.43 5.27 20.17
C ASN A 103 17.40 5.05 21.70
N GLY A 104 17.27 3.80 22.14
CA GLY A 104 17.28 3.46 23.58
C GLY A 104 18.59 3.75 24.34
N LYS A 105 19.59 4.33 23.67
CA LYS A 105 20.86 4.79 24.27
C LYS A 105 20.99 6.32 24.21
N GLU A 106 19.88 7.03 23.97
CA GLU A 106 19.80 8.49 23.84
C GLU A 106 20.66 9.07 22.71
N GLN A 107 21.00 8.25 21.71
CA GLN A 107 21.73 8.70 20.53
C GLN A 107 20.74 9.08 19.43
N ILE A 108 21.04 10.18 18.73
CA ILE A 108 20.26 10.64 17.59
C ILE A 108 20.63 9.80 16.37
N ILE A 109 19.63 9.13 15.80
CA ILE A 109 19.77 8.28 14.62
C ILE A 109 18.94 8.87 13.48
N TYR A 110 19.58 9.03 12.31
CA TYR A 110 18.90 9.29 11.06
C TYR A 110 18.86 8.01 10.23
N GLY A 111 17.67 7.55 9.89
CA GLY A 111 17.48 6.26 9.24
C GLY A 111 16.28 6.21 8.31
N LYS A 112 16.27 5.22 7.42
CA LYS A 112 15.18 4.97 6.48
C LYS A 112 14.38 3.76 6.93
N ILE A 113 13.14 3.98 7.36
CA ILE A 113 12.27 2.92 7.87
C ILE A 113 11.41 2.37 6.73
N PRO A 114 11.51 1.07 6.40
CA PRO A 114 10.75 0.46 5.32
C PRO A 114 9.26 0.32 5.66
N SER A 115 8.42 0.25 4.63
CA SER A 115 6.99 -0.11 4.77
C SER A 115 6.19 0.78 5.71
N MET A 116 6.36 2.09 5.63
CA MET A 116 5.67 3.06 6.50
C MET A 116 4.49 3.75 5.82
N VAL A 117 4.51 3.88 4.48
CA VAL A 117 3.44 4.51 3.70
C VAL A 117 2.81 3.48 2.77
N VAL A 118 1.49 3.36 2.81
CA VAL A 118 0.73 2.56 1.85
C VAL A 118 0.64 3.35 0.54
N ASP A 119 1.26 2.82 -0.52
CA ASP A 119 1.20 3.42 -1.86
C ASP A 119 0.05 2.84 -2.69
N ARG A 120 -0.34 1.59 -2.42
CA ARG A 120 -1.36 0.88 -3.20
C ARG A 120 -1.99 -0.24 -2.41
N CYS A 121 -3.32 -0.36 -2.49
CA CYS A 121 -4.10 -1.48 -1.96
C CYS A 121 -4.48 -2.48 -3.06
N GLY A 122 -4.82 -3.69 -2.67
CA GLY A 122 -5.35 -4.72 -3.57
C GLY A 122 -5.85 -5.94 -2.82
N CYS A 123 -6.47 -6.85 -3.55
CA CYS A 123 -7.04 -8.08 -3.01
C CYS A 123 -6.03 -9.23 -3.11
N SER A 124 -5.79 -9.91 -1.99
CA SER A 124 -4.85 -11.05 -1.88
C SER A 124 -5.47 -12.22 -1.14
#